data_AF-A0A6A4H1Y3-F1
#
_entry.id   AF-A0A6A4H1Y3-F1
#
_cell.length_a   1.000
_cell.length_b   1.000
_cell.length_c   1.000
_cell.angle_alpha   90.00
_cell.angle_beta   90.00
_cell.angle_gamma   90.00
#
_symmetry.space_group_name_H-M   'P 1'
#
loop_
_entity.id
_entity.type
_entity.pdbx_description
1 polymer ?
#
loop_
_entity_poly.entity_id
_entity_poly.type
_entity_poly.pdbx_seq_one_letter_code
_entity_poly.pdbx_strand_id
1 'polypeptide(L)'
;YDTLRRRVNGTALPKKQAHDDQALLNHAEKDVLIKWIQYLGLTGHPVNKRTLRPKVHAILRSKGKTVNENTVSKSWIRQFLLENSERLKAARGHGLDTKRAQAFNFPTV
;
A
#
# COMPACT_ATOMS: atom_id res chain seq x y z
N TYR A 1 -34.11 11.36 -8.73
CA TYR A 1 -32.68 11.12 -8.39
C TYR A 1 -32.43 11.57 -6.95
N ASP A 2 -32.73 10.73 -5.96
CA ASP A 2 -32.60 11.11 -4.55
C ASP A 2 -31.15 11.27 -4.08
N THR A 3 -30.23 10.48 -4.62
CA THR A 3 -28.81 10.57 -4.26
C THR A 3 -28.16 11.89 -4.69
N LEU A 4 -28.54 12.41 -5.87
CA LEU A 4 -28.07 13.72 -6.35
C LEU A 4 -28.64 14.85 -5.49
N ARG A 5 -29.95 14.81 -5.22
CA ARG A 5 -30.64 15.78 -4.36
C ARG A 5 -30.05 15.80 -2.95
N ARG A 6 -29.75 14.64 -2.38
CA ARG A 6 -29.12 14.51 -1.06
C ARG A 6 -27.71 15.08 -1.00
N ARG A 7 -26.92 14.93 -2.07
CA ARG A 7 -25.58 15.55 -2.19
C ARG A 7 -25.65 17.07 -2.29
N VAL A 8 -26.56 17.61 -3.10
CA VAL A 8 -26.80 19.05 -3.20
C VAL A 8 -27.23 19.62 -1.84
N ASN A 9 -28.06 18.88 -1.11
CA ASN A 9 -28.53 19.27 0.22
C ASN A 9 -27.52 18.96 1.35
N GLY A 10 -26.30 18.51 1.04
CA GLY A 10 -25.25 18.20 2.04
C GLY A 10 -25.52 16.97 2.92
N THR A 11 -26.61 16.24 2.69
CA THR A 11 -26.99 15.05 3.48
C THR A 11 -26.32 13.76 3.01
N ALA A 12 -25.57 13.80 1.91
CA ALA A 12 -24.78 12.69 1.40
C ALA A 12 -23.44 13.17 0.90
N LEU A 13 -22.37 12.47 1.30
CA LEU A 13 -21.02 12.80 0.84
C LEU A 13 -20.78 12.38 -0.63
N PRO A 14 -19.82 13.00 -1.31
CA PRO A 14 -19.31 12.52 -2.59
C PRO A 14 -18.89 11.05 -2.50
N LYS A 15 -19.07 10.29 -3.59
CA LYS A 15 -18.78 8.84 -3.64
C LYS A 15 -17.39 8.46 -3.11
N LYS A 16 -16.39 9.32 -3.35
CA LYS A 16 -15.00 9.09 -2.91
C LYS A 16 -14.80 9.21 -1.39
N GLN A 17 -15.66 9.96 -0.71
CA GLN A 17 -15.57 10.23 0.74
C GLN A 17 -16.60 9.43 1.55
N ALA A 18 -17.70 9.02 0.92
CA ALA A 18 -18.83 8.39 1.61
C ALA A 18 -18.50 7.05 2.32
N HIS A 19 -17.36 6.43 1.99
CA HIS A 19 -16.93 5.14 2.54
C HIS A 19 -15.57 5.22 3.23
N ASP A 20 -15.03 6.41 3.50
CA ASP A 20 -13.74 6.54 4.19
C ASP A 20 -13.80 5.96 5.61
N ASP A 21 -14.94 6.08 6.30
CA ASP A 21 -15.16 5.48 7.63
C ASP A 21 -15.20 3.95 7.61
N GLN A 22 -15.54 3.37 6.46
CA GLN A 22 -15.55 1.91 6.24
C GLN A 22 -14.20 1.39 5.75
N ALA A 23 -13.23 2.27 5.50
CA ALA A 23 -11.90 1.86 5.05
C ALA A 23 -11.19 1.02 6.12
N LEU A 24 -10.42 0.04 5.66
CA LEU A 24 -9.66 -0.85 6.55
C LEU A 24 -8.66 -0.06 7.40
N LEU A 25 -8.04 0.95 6.81
CA LEU A 25 -7.07 1.86 7.42
C LEU A 25 -7.54 3.30 7.26
N ASN A 26 -7.40 4.10 8.31
CA ASN A 26 -7.60 5.56 8.23
C ASN A 26 -6.43 6.24 7.51
N HIS A 27 -6.53 7.55 7.26
CA HIS A 27 -5.49 8.29 6.54
C HIS A 27 -4.10 8.22 7.21
N ALA A 28 -4.04 8.39 8.54
CA ALA A 28 -2.77 8.33 9.27
C ALA A 28 -2.12 6.92 9.20
N GLU A 29 -2.92 5.86 9.29
CA GLU A 29 -2.46 4.48 9.19
C GLU A 29 -1.98 4.14 7.77
N LYS A 30 -2.68 4.66 6.75
CA LYS A 30 -2.23 4.57 5.35
C LYS A 30 -0.86 5.24 5.18
N ASP A 31 -0.66 6.41 5.77
CA ASP A 31 0.62 7.13 5.69
C ASP A 31 1.77 6.37 6.36
N VAL A 32 1.52 5.76 7.53
CA VAL A 32 2.51 4.90 8.20
C VAL A 32 2.85 3.69 7.34
N LEU A 33 1.85 3.06 6.71
CA LEU A 33 2.09 1.93 5.82
C LEU A 33 2.89 2.34 4.58
N ILE A 34 2.63 3.52 4.00
CA ILE A 34 3.38 4.06 2.86
C ILE A 34 4.85 4.29 3.24
N LYS A 35 5.12 4.93 4.39
CA LYS A 35 6.49 5.12 4.89
C LYS A 35 7.21 3.78 5.09
N TRP A 36 6.50 2.78 5.62
CA TRP A 36 7.05 1.44 5.77
C TRP A 36 7.37 0.79 4.42
N ILE A 37 6.50 0.93 3.41
CA ILE A 37 6.76 0.42 2.06
C ILE A 37 7.96 1.10 1.42
N GLN A 38 8.09 2.42 1.58
CA GLN A 38 9.25 3.17 1.10
C GLN A 38 10.54 2.64 1.74
N TYR A 39 10.53 2.42 3.06
CA TYR A 39 11.66 1.80 3.77
C TYR A 39 11.98 0.39 3.25
N LEU A 40 10.96 -0.45 2.99
CA LEU A 40 11.17 -1.77 2.40
C LEU A 40 11.82 -1.66 1.01
N GLY A 41 11.38 -0.72 0.18
CA GLY A 41 11.98 -0.46 -1.13
C GLY A 41 13.45 -0.04 -1.02
N LEU A 42 13.78 0.87 -0.12
CA LEU A 42 15.16 1.33 0.12
C LEU A 42 16.08 0.22 0.61
N THR A 43 15.55 -0.73 1.37
CA THR A 43 16.31 -1.88 1.92
C THR A 43 16.29 -3.11 1.02
N GLY A 44 15.74 -3.02 -0.19
CA GLY A 44 15.70 -4.12 -1.16
C GLY A 44 14.69 -5.23 -0.81
N HIS A 45 13.79 -5.01 0.13
CA HIS A 45 12.76 -5.99 0.48
C HIS A 45 11.60 -5.96 -0.52
N PRO A 46 11.07 -7.13 -0.92
CA PRO A 46 9.98 -7.18 -1.88
C PRO A 46 8.69 -6.59 -1.31
N VAL A 47 8.02 -5.74 -2.07
CA VAL A 47 6.72 -5.15 -1.71
C VAL A 47 5.59 -6.05 -2.22
N ASN A 48 5.21 -7.05 -1.43
CA ASN A 48 4.21 -8.04 -1.82
C ASN A 48 3.27 -8.39 -0.65
N LYS A 49 2.29 -9.26 -0.91
CA LYS A 49 1.31 -9.67 0.10
C LYS A 49 1.95 -10.21 1.39
N ARG A 50 3.02 -10.99 1.26
CA ARG A 50 3.68 -11.66 2.39
C ARG A 50 4.39 -10.66 3.30
N THR A 51 4.95 -9.58 2.74
CA THR A 51 5.67 -8.56 3.50
C THR A 51 4.74 -7.48 4.08
N LEU A 52 3.67 -7.13 3.36
CA LEU A 52 2.76 -6.06 3.79
C LEU A 52 1.68 -6.51 4.75
N ARG A 53 1.11 -7.71 4.55
CA ARG A 53 0.03 -8.22 5.40
C ARG A 53 0.37 -8.24 6.89
N PRO A 54 1.55 -8.72 7.34
CA PRO A 54 1.89 -8.73 8.76
C PRO A 54 1.87 -7.33 9.38
N LYS A 55 2.35 -6.31 8.66
CA LYS A 55 2.35 -4.92 9.12
C LYS A 55 0.92 -4.38 9.24
N VAL A 56 0.06 -4.63 8.25
CA VAL A 56 -1.36 -4.24 8.30
C VAL A 56 -2.07 -4.95 9.45
N HIS A 57 -1.82 -6.24 9.66
CA HIS A 57 -2.39 -6.98 10.79
C HIS A 57 -1.92 -6.41 12.14
N ALA A 58 -0.65 -6.01 12.26
CA ALA A 58 -0.15 -5.38 13.47
C ALA A 58 -0.88 -4.07 13.78
N ILE A 59 -1.11 -3.21 12.76
CA ILE A 59 -1.88 -1.97 12.89
C ILE A 59 -3.34 -2.26 13.31
N LEU A 60 -3.96 -3.29 12.75
CA LEU A 60 -5.34 -3.65 13.11
C LEU A 60 -5.44 -4.23 14.52
N ARG A 61 -4.49 -5.08 14.93
CA ARG A 61 -4.43 -5.65 16.28
C ARG A 61 -4.20 -4.58 17.34
N SER A 62 -3.35 -3.58 17.08
CA SER A 62 -3.13 -2.48 18.02
C SER A 62 -4.38 -1.62 18.24
N LYS A 63 -5.37 -1.68 17.33
CA LYS A 63 -6.69 -1.05 17.48
C LYS A 63 -7.71 -1.94 18.20
N GLY A 64 -7.31 -3.11 18.66
CA GLY A 64 -8.22 -4.11 19.22
C GLY A 64 -9.12 -4.79 18.18
N LYS A 65 -8.81 -4.69 16.88
CA LYS A 65 -9.57 -5.40 15.85
C LYS A 65 -9.12 -6.86 15.78
N THR A 66 -10.09 -7.77 15.74
CA THR A 66 -9.85 -9.19 15.44
C THR A 66 -9.43 -9.34 13.97
N VAL A 67 -8.29 -9.97 13.74
CA VAL A 67 -7.70 -10.10 12.40
C VAL A 67 -7.57 -11.56 12.03
N ASN A 68 -8.19 -11.95 10.92
CA ASN A 68 -8.05 -13.27 10.32
C ASN A 68 -7.14 -13.21 9.07
N GLU A 69 -6.77 -14.35 8.51
CA GLU A 69 -5.92 -14.37 7.32
C GLU A 69 -6.54 -13.68 6.09
N ASN A 70 -7.87 -13.59 6.05
CA ASN A 70 -8.61 -13.04 4.92
C ASN A 70 -8.90 -11.54 5.06
N THR A 71 -8.58 -10.93 6.21
CA THR A 71 -8.86 -9.51 6.50
C THR A 71 -8.14 -8.61 5.51
N VAL A 72 -6.92 -9.00 5.11
CA VAL A 72 -6.15 -8.31 4.08
C VAL A 72 -6.01 -9.23 2.87
N SER A 73 -6.88 -9.05 1.88
CA SER A 73 -6.91 -9.84 0.65
C SER A 73 -5.79 -9.44 -0.32
N LYS A 74 -5.48 -10.31 -1.30
CA LYS A 74 -4.52 -10.00 -2.37
C LYS A 74 -4.99 -8.81 -3.21
N SER A 75 -6.28 -8.73 -3.48
CA SER A 75 -6.91 -7.65 -4.23
C SER A 75 -6.79 -6.31 -3.51
N TRP A 76 -7.00 -6.30 -2.17
CA TRP A 76 -6.83 -5.09 -1.37
C TRP A 76 -5.39 -4.57 -1.45
N ILE A 77 -4.39 -5.44 -1.31
CA ILE A 77 -2.98 -5.03 -1.43
C ILE A 77 -2.66 -4.48 -2.82
N ARG A 78 -3.13 -5.15 -3.87
CA ARG A 78 -2.95 -4.67 -5.24
C ARG A 78 -3.55 -3.27 -5.43
N GLN A 79 -4.78 -3.08 -4.95
CA GLN A 79 -5.49 -1.81 -5.05
C GLN A 79 -4.78 -0.72 -4.25
N PHE A 80 -4.35 -1.01 -3.02
CA PHE A 80 -3.60 -0.09 -2.19
C PHE A 80 -2.31 0.39 -2.86
N LEU A 81 -1.55 -0.52 -3.48
CA LEU A 81 -0.33 -0.18 -4.20
C LEU A 81 -0.61 0.63 -5.47
N LEU A 82 -1.72 0.37 -6.16
CA LEU A 82 -2.13 1.11 -7.35
C LEU A 82 -2.53 2.55 -7.01
N GLU A 83 -3.39 2.73 -6.01
CA GLU A 83 -3.88 4.04 -5.55
C GLU A 83 -2.77 4.93 -5.01
N ASN A 84 -1.73 4.33 -4.41
CA ASN A 84 -0.59 5.06 -3.84
C ASN A 84 0.66 4.99 -4.72
N SER A 85 0.54 4.54 -5.96
CA SER A 85 1.67 4.30 -6.87
C SER A 85 2.58 5.52 -7.03
N GLU A 86 2.00 6.71 -7.16
CA GLU A 86 2.71 8.00 -7.22
C GLU A 86 3.61 8.24 -6.01
N ARG A 87 3.11 7.97 -4.80
CA ARG A 87 3.86 8.12 -3.54
C ARG A 87 4.90 7.01 -3.32
N LEU A 88 4.70 5.87 -3.98
CA LEU A 88 5.53 4.67 -3.86
C LEU A 88 6.59 4.55 -4.96
N LYS A 89 6.72 5.52 -5.87
CA LYS A 89 7.71 5.52 -6.97
C LYS A 89 9.15 5.30 -6.48
N ALA A 90 9.50 5.80 -5.30
CA ALA A 90 10.83 5.62 -4.70
C ALA A 90 11.15 4.17 -4.28
N ALA A 91 10.14 3.30 -4.12
CA ALA A 91 10.31 1.93 -3.66
C ALA A 91 10.53 0.91 -4.79
N ARG A 92 10.38 1.31 -6.06
CA ARG A 92 10.67 0.43 -7.20
C ARG A 92 12.14 0.56 -7.56
N GLY A 93 12.95 -0.38 -7.08
CA GLY A 93 14.29 -0.57 -7.62
C GLY A 93 14.23 -0.74 -9.14
N HIS A 94 15.12 -0.09 -9.87
CA HIS A 94 15.38 -0.46 -11.26
C HIS A 94 16.24 -1.72 -11.29
N GLY A 95 15.99 -2.58 -12.29
CA GLY A 95 16.86 -3.73 -12.53
C GLY A 95 18.30 -3.23 -12.70
N LEU A 96 19.25 -4.00 -12.17
CA LEU A 96 20.67 -3.75 -12.40
C LEU A 96 20.91 -3.60 -13.91
N ASP A 97 21.57 -2.51 -14.30
CA ASP A 97 22.05 -2.35 -15.67
C ASP A 97 23.05 -3.47 -15.95
N THR A 98 22.62 -4.45 -16.73
CA THR A 98 23.40 -5.66 -17.03
C THR A 98 24.71 -5.34 -17.73
N LYS A 99 24.82 -4.19 -18.41
CA LYS A 99 26.08 -3.73 -19.01
C LYS A 99 27.08 -3.24 -17.97
N ARG A 100 26.62 -2.68 -16.85
CA ARG A 100 27.47 -2.23 -15.73
C ARG A 100 27.84 -3.35 -14.76
N ALA A 101 27.01 -4.38 -14.64
CA ALA A 101 27.27 -5.52 -13.77
C ALA A 101 28.47 -6.39 -14.23
N GLN A 102 28.81 -6.37 -15.52
CA GLN A 102 29.92 -7.17 -16.07
C GLN A 102 31.31 -6.71 -15.61
N ALA A 103 31.46 -5.48 -15.12
CA ALA A 103 32.75 -4.95 -14.68
C ALA A 103 33.28 -5.56 -13.36
N PHE A 104 32.46 -6.35 -12.65
CA PHE A 104 32.83 -6.97 -11.37
C PHE A 104 33.22 -8.44 -11.46
N ASN A 105 33.11 -9.06 -12.64
CA ASN A 105 33.57 -10.42 -12.84
C ASN A 105 35.04 -10.37 -13.28
N PHE A 106 35.97 -10.52 -12.33
CA PHE A 106 37.36 -10.79 -12.68
C PHE A 106 37.41 -12.11 -13.48
N PRO A 107 38.19 -12.19 -14.59
CA PRO A 107 38.37 -13.45 -15.28
C PRO A 107 39.03 -14.44 -14.31
N THR A 108 38.33 -15.54 -14.02
CA THR A 108 38.90 -16.68 -13.31
C THR A 108 39.98 -17.28 -14.20
N VAL A 109 41.24 -17.21 -13.76
CA VAL A 109 42.40 -17.86 -14.41
C VAL A 109 42.35 -19.36 -14.14
#